data_AF-A0A497QW82-F1
#
_entry.id   AF-A0A497QW82-F1
#
_cell.length_a   1.000
_cell.length_b   1.000
_cell.length_c   1.000
_cell.angle_alpha   90.00
_cell.angle_beta   90.00
_cell.angle_gamma   90.00
#
_symmetry.space_group_name_H-M   'P 1'
#
loop_
_entity.id
_entity.type
_entity.pdbx_description
1 polymer ?
#
loop_
_entity_poly.entity_id
_entity_poly.type
_entity_poly.pdbx_seq_one_letter_code
_entity_poly.pdbx_strand_id
1 'polypeptide(L)' 'IPKTATLAQADDLMAQTNVNRLAVVDEEDSLIVVGLIDAEMIRTSIKTELLKNLKKRQKYFDEK' A
#
# COMPACT_ATOMS: atom_id res chain seq x y z
N ILE A 1 8.16 -5.18 8.07
CA ILE A 1 8.30 -3.93 7.27
C ILE A 1 7.92 -2.75 8.14
N PRO A 2 8.72 -1.68 8.24
CA PRO A 2 8.41 -0.54 9.11
C PRO A 2 7.11 0.16 8.70
N LYS A 3 6.36 0.70 9.66
CA LYS A 3 5.08 1.39 9.42
C LYS A 3 5.17 2.61 8.51
N THR A 4 6.37 3.17 8.36
CA THR A 4 6.67 4.30 7.49
C THR A 4 6.92 3.89 6.04
N ALA A 5 7.04 2.58 5.76
CA ALA A 5 7.22 2.09 4.40
C ALA A 5 5.99 2.35 3.53
N THR A 6 6.24 2.63 2.27
CA THR A 6 5.19 2.79 1.26
C THR A 6 4.58 1.46 0.86
N LEU A 7 3.36 1.49 0.34
CA LEU A 7 2.68 0.30 -0.20
C LEU A 7 3.46 -0.36 -1.35
N ALA A 8 4.21 0.43 -2.14
CA ALA A 8 5.06 -0.11 -3.22
C ALA A 8 6.21 -0.93 -2.65
N GLN A 9 6.89 -0.45 -1.61
CA GLN A 9 7.94 -1.19 -0.92
C GLN A 9 7.42 -2.48 -0.28
N ALA A 10 6.18 -2.46 0.25
CA ALA A 10 5.52 -3.65 0.75
C ALA A 10 5.26 -4.68 -0.35
N ASP A 11 4.79 -4.25 -1.52
CA ASP A 11 4.55 -5.11 -2.69
C ASP A 11 5.85 -5.73 -3.21
N ASP A 12 6.90 -4.91 -3.36
CA ASP A 12 8.23 -5.37 -3.78
C ASP A 12 8.80 -6.41 -2.81
N LEU A 13 8.68 -6.18 -1.49
CA LEU A 13 9.16 -7.10 -0.48
C LEU A 13 8.38 -8.42 -0.47
N MET A 14 7.05 -8.36 -0.65
CA MET A 14 6.21 -9.54 -0.81
C MET A 14 6.64 -10.38 -2.02
N ALA A 15 6.93 -9.72 -3.15
CA ALA A 15 7.40 -10.39 -4.36
C ALA A 15 8.79 -11.03 -4.17
N GLN A 16 9.72 -10.35 -3.51
CA GLN A 16 11.07 -10.88 -3.24
C GLN A 16 11.07 -12.07 -2.29
N THR A 17 10.20 -12.05 -1.28
CA THR A 17 10.14 -13.10 -0.24
C THR A 17 9.11 -14.19 -0.55
N ASN A 18 8.34 -14.03 -1.63
CA ASN A 18 7.25 -14.92 -2.04
C ASN A 18 6.21 -15.18 -0.93
N VAL A 19 5.88 -14.13 -0.17
CA VAL A 19 4.87 -14.17 0.91
C VAL A 19 3.66 -13.32 0.55
N ASN A 20 2.47 -13.79 0.93
CA ASN A 20 1.21 -13.05 0.70
C ASN A 20 0.87 -12.05 1.79
N ARG A 21 1.60 -12.07 2.92
CA ARG A 21 1.34 -11.24 4.11
C ARG A 21 2.65 -10.77 4.72
N LEU A 22 2.67 -9.52 5.16
CA LEU A 22 3.80 -8.91 5.86
C LEU A 22 3.36 -8.38 7.23
N ALA A 23 4.23 -8.56 8.21
CA ALA A 23 4.11 -7.90 9.50
C ALA A 23 4.60 -6.45 9.38
N VAL A 24 3.76 -5.52 9.83
CA VAL A 24 4.11 -4.11 9.96
C VAL A 24 4.68 -3.91 11.36
N VAL A 25 5.91 -3.41 11.43
CA VAL A 25 6.63 -3.16 12.69
C VAL A 25 6.73 -1.65 12.95
N ASP A 26 6.88 -1.27 14.21
CA ASP A 26 6.91 0.14 14.60
C ASP A 26 8.11 0.89 13.98
N GLU A 27 9.28 0.26 14.01
CA GLU A 27 10.57 0.74 13.49
C GLU A 27 11.35 -0.44 12.86
N GLU A 28 12.36 -0.18 12.02
CA GLU A 28 13.05 -1.23 11.24
C GLU A 28 13.71 -2.32 12.10
N ASP A 29 14.23 -1.97 13.28
CA ASP A 29 14.89 -2.93 14.20
C ASP A 29 13.98 -3.34 15.38
N SER A 30 12.71 -2.93 15.33
CA SER A 30 11.75 -3.26 16.38
C SER A 30 11.09 -4.61 16.10
N LEU A 31 11.03 -5.46 17.14
CA LEU A 31 10.23 -6.68 17.13
C LEU A 31 8.74 -6.41 17.47
N ILE A 32 8.37 -5.14 17.67
CA ILE A 32 6.99 -4.76 17.98
C ILE A 32 6.19 -4.71 16.68
N VAL A 33 5.32 -5.70 16.50
CA VAL A 33 4.36 -5.76 15.39
C VAL A 33 3.15 -4.88 15.73
N VAL A 34 2.92 -3.85 14.92
CA VAL A 34 1.80 -2.91 15.06
C VAL A 34 0.63 -3.25 14.14
N GLY A 35 0.83 -4.13 13.16
CA GLY A 35 -0.22 -4.55 12.25
C GLY A 35 0.22 -5.62 11.27
N LEU A 36 -0.72 -6.02 10.42
CA LEU A 36 -0.50 -6.96 9.33
C LEU A 36 -1.05 -6.33 8.05
N ILE A 37 -0.36 -6.56 6.95
CA ILE A 37 -0.81 -6.17 5.63
C ILE A 37 -0.75 -7.37 4.70
N ASP A 38 -1.78 -7.53 3.87
CA ASP A 38 -1.84 -8.56 2.85
C ASP A 38 -1.79 -7.96 1.44
N ALA A 39 -1.39 -8.79 0.48
CA ALA A 39 -1.22 -8.36 -0.91
C ALA A 39 -2.55 -7.87 -1.53
N GLU A 40 -3.69 -8.39 -1.06
CA GLU A 40 -5.01 -7.97 -1.53
C GLU A 40 -5.37 -6.56 -1.06
N MET A 41 -5.09 -6.22 0.20
CA MET A 41 -5.26 -4.88 0.75
C MET A 41 -4.38 -3.87 0.02
N ILE A 42 -3.13 -4.21 -0.30
CA ILE A 42 -2.22 -3.35 -1.07
C ILE A 42 -2.84 -3.03 -2.44
N ARG A 43 -3.18 -4.08 -3.21
CA ARG A 43 -3.78 -3.93 -4.55
C ARG A 43 -5.07 -3.13 -4.53
N THR A 44 -5.94 -3.39 -3.57
CA THR A 44 -7.22 -2.69 -3.42
C THR A 44 -7.01 -1.21 -3.06
N SER A 45 -6.05 -0.92 -2.19
CA SER A 45 -5.74 0.46 -1.78
C SER A 45 -5.19 1.27 -2.94
N ILE A 46 -4.23 0.71 -3.71
CA ILE A 46 -3.68 1.34 -4.91
C ILE A 46 -4.79 1.59 -5.94
N LYS A 47 -5.62 0.58 -6.22
CA LYS A 47 -6.75 0.71 -7.16
C LYS A 47 -7.70 1.82 -6.74
N THR A 48 -8.05 1.89 -5.46
CA THR A 48 -8.98 2.90 -4.94
C THR A 48 -8.41 4.31 -5.09
N GLU A 49 -7.13 4.50 -4.80
CA GLU A 49 -6.48 5.81 -4.91
C GLU A 49 -6.34 6.25 -6.37
N LEU A 50 -6.02 5.33 -7.28
CA LEU A 50 -6.00 5.58 -8.72
C LEU A 50 -7.39 6.00 -9.23
N LEU A 51 -8.44 5.28 -8.82
CA LEU A 51 -9.82 5.61 -9.20
C LEU A 51 -10.24 7.00 -8.70
N LYS A 52 -9.86 7.38 -7.47
CA LYS A 52 -10.12 8.74 -6.94
C LYS A 52 -9.43 9.80 -7.79
N ASN A 53 -8.17 9.59 -8.15
CA ASN A 53 -7.42 10.54 -8.97
C ASN A 53 -7.97 10.66 -10.39
N LEU A 54 -8.39 9.55 -11.00
CA LEU A 54 -9.04 9.56 -12.31
C LEU A 54 -10.36 10.34 -12.28
N LYS A 55 -11.22 10.11 -11.27
CA LYS A 55 -12.48 10.86 -11.09
C LYS A 55 -12.25 12.36 -10.91
N LYS A 56 -11.24 12.76 -10.13
CA LYS A 56 -10.87 14.18 -9.96
C LYS A 56 -10.48 14.82 -11.29
N ARG A 57 -9.69 14.11 -12.11
CA ARG A 57 -9.31 14.59 -13.45
C ARG A 57 -10.51 14.70 -14.37
N GLN A 58 -11.39 13.70 -14.38
CA GLN A 58 -12.62 13.73 -15.19
C GLN A 58 -13.50 14.94 -14.85
N LYS A 59 -13.72 15.21 -13.55
CA LYS A 59 -14.47 16.38 -13.09
C LYS A 59 -13.84 17.71 -13.56
N TYR A 60 -12.52 17.81 -13.55
CA TYR A 60 -11.81 19.00 -14.07
C TYR A 60 -12.02 19.20 -15.58
N PHE A 61 -12.17 18.12 -16.34
CA PHE A 61 -12.47 18.20 -17.77
C PHE A 61 -13.96 18.49 -18.06
N ASP A 62 -14.88 18.01 -17.23
CA ASP A 62 -16.32 18.29 -17.37
C ASP A 62 -16.70 19.72 -16.95
N GLU A 63 -15.88 20.39 -16.13
CA GLU A 63 -16.08 21.77 -15.68
C GLU A 63 -15.43 22.84 -16.59
N LYS A 64 -14.82 22.44 -17.72
CA LYS A 64 -14.17 23.33 -18.70
C LYS A 64 -14.92 23.40 -20.02
#